data_AF-A0A7M3WV44-F1
#
_entry.id   AF-A0A7M3WV44-F1
#
_cell.length_a   1.000
_cell.length_b   1.000
_cell.length_c   1.000
_cell.angle_alpha   90.00
_cell.angle_beta   90.00
_cell.angle_gamma   90.00
#
_symmetry.space_group_name_H-M   'P 1'
#
loop_
_entity.id
_entity.type
_entity.pdbx_description
1 polymer ?
#
loop_
_entity_poly.entity_id
_entity_poly.type
_entity_poly.pdbx_seq_one_letter_code
_entity_poly.pdbx_strand_id
1 'polypeptide(L)'
;MEARIGAGSRSIRLRATGLVLLMLMSLASPLLVPNASAHEDAGGTVWPMNGSEDTGWVKLDAVSSDGIQPASADWNLTFAPGATLDNVSFEIRVSGAEGMVIDSPLMITGGSVGSALLDLSSQGWMGQTLDLDGGDPFTGRTSTSGLSSSWTLPGGATVTDLVVQALAPADPTVSLKPMAFEPSARAVHPDDGRLWLAVDDRVLVIDAAMNPPTIDIVDVPDVVAIVDLEVDLSHRQVLVLGTDGMHAIDVDTGALVPLPTNQSTVGSDAPILRLATD
;
A
#
# COMPACT_ATOMS: atom_id res chain seq x y z
N MET A 1 105.37 -6.41 55.79
CA MET A 1 105.74 -5.35 54.83
C MET A 1 105.15 -5.70 53.48
N GLU A 2 104.65 -4.68 52.80
CA GLU A 2 103.75 -4.68 51.64
C GLU A 2 104.25 -5.44 50.40
N ALA A 3 103.32 -6.00 49.63
CA ALA A 3 103.12 -5.64 48.22
C ALA A 3 101.78 -6.20 47.70
N ARG A 4 101.14 -5.41 46.86
CA ARG A 4 99.72 -5.41 46.48
C ARG A 4 99.65 -5.65 44.96
N ILE A 5 98.45 -6.02 44.48
CA ILE A 5 97.91 -5.84 43.11
C ILE A 5 98.16 -6.96 42.10
N GLY A 6 97.06 -7.47 41.49
CA GLY A 6 97.09 -7.73 40.05
C GLY A 6 96.23 -8.81 39.40
N ALA A 7 95.21 -9.40 40.01
CA ALA A 7 94.40 -10.44 39.32
C ALA A 7 92.90 -10.37 39.62
N GLY A 8 92.25 -9.25 39.31
CA GLY A 8 90.78 -9.12 39.43
C GLY A 8 90.11 -8.14 38.48
N SER A 9 90.89 -7.47 37.61
CA SER A 9 90.41 -6.32 36.83
C SER A 9 89.80 -6.72 35.47
N ARG A 10 90.16 -7.88 34.91
CA ARG A 10 89.78 -8.24 33.52
C ARG A 10 88.34 -8.77 33.40
N SER A 11 87.87 -9.55 34.37
CA SER A 11 86.49 -10.09 34.39
C SER A 11 85.43 -9.04 34.75
N ILE A 12 85.77 -8.09 35.63
CA ILE A 12 84.87 -7.00 36.03
C ILE A 12 84.74 -5.98 34.90
N ARG A 13 85.82 -5.64 34.19
CA ARG A 13 85.76 -4.73 33.03
C ARG A 13 84.94 -5.30 31.88
N LEU A 14 85.06 -6.60 31.56
CA LEU A 14 84.21 -7.25 30.54
C LEU A 14 82.73 -7.22 30.90
N ARG A 15 82.39 -7.41 32.19
CA ARG A 15 81.02 -7.34 32.69
C ARG A 15 80.47 -5.91 32.64
N ALA A 16 81.28 -4.92 33.01
CA ALA A 16 80.89 -3.51 32.97
C ALA A 16 80.70 -3.00 31.53
N THR A 17 81.57 -3.36 30.59
CA THR A 17 81.39 -2.99 29.18
C THR A 17 80.16 -3.65 28.56
N GLY A 18 79.86 -4.91 28.92
CA GLY A 18 78.64 -5.58 28.50
C GLY A 18 77.38 -4.90 29.02
N LEU A 19 77.38 -4.45 30.27
CA LEU A 19 76.25 -3.75 30.89
C LEU A 19 76.03 -2.35 30.28
N VAL A 20 77.11 -1.62 30.00
CA VAL A 20 77.05 -0.31 29.32
C VAL A 20 76.56 -0.46 27.88
N LEU A 21 77.02 -1.48 27.15
CA LEU A 21 76.53 -1.77 25.81
C LEU A 21 75.05 -2.16 25.83
N LEU A 22 74.63 -2.96 26.81
CA LEU A 22 73.23 -3.33 26.99
C LEU A 22 72.36 -2.11 27.34
N MET A 23 72.87 -1.18 28.15
CA MET A 23 72.17 0.06 28.47
C MET A 23 72.07 1.01 27.27
N LEU A 24 73.11 1.10 26.44
CA LEU A 24 73.07 1.87 25.19
C LEU A 24 72.10 1.24 24.17
N MET A 25 72.08 -0.08 24.06
CA MET A 25 71.12 -0.78 23.20
C MET A 25 69.69 -0.65 23.72
N SER A 26 69.46 -0.65 25.04
CA SER A 26 68.13 -0.41 25.61
C SER A 26 67.67 1.04 25.46
N LEU A 27 68.61 2.00 25.41
CA LEU A 27 68.30 3.40 25.11
C LEU A 27 67.94 3.63 23.63
N ALA A 28 68.42 2.78 22.73
CA ALA A 28 68.09 2.83 21.31
C ALA A 28 66.76 2.14 20.97
N SER A 29 66.22 1.33 21.88
CA SER A 29 64.94 0.63 21.70
C SER A 29 63.77 1.54 21.27
N PRO A 30 63.58 2.77 21.79
CA PRO A 30 62.49 3.65 21.39
C PRO A 30 62.62 4.23 19.97
N LEU A 31 63.83 4.20 19.39
CA LEU A 31 64.10 4.70 18.03
C LEU A 31 63.88 3.63 16.95
N LEU A 32 63.86 2.34 17.33
CA LEU A 32 63.58 1.22 16.42
C LEU A 32 62.10 0.82 16.41
N VAL A 33 61.29 1.32 17.35
CA VAL A 33 59.84 1.19 17.26
C VAL A 33 59.35 2.33 16.37
N PRO A 34 58.70 2.06 15.22
CA PRO A 34 58.00 3.12 14.51
C PRO A 34 57.04 3.78 15.50
N ASN A 35 56.93 5.10 15.44
CA ASN A 35 56.04 5.90 16.27
C ASN A 35 54.70 5.15 16.44
N ALA A 36 54.49 4.54 17.59
CA ALA A 36 53.22 3.91 17.89
C ALA A 36 52.24 5.06 18.07
N SER A 37 51.57 5.45 16.98
CA SER A 37 50.35 6.23 17.06
C SER A 37 49.43 5.47 17.99
N ALA A 38 49.19 6.00 19.19
CA ALA A 38 48.27 5.43 20.18
C ALA A 38 46.80 5.49 19.72
N HIS A 39 46.53 5.67 18.42
CA HIS A 39 45.21 5.92 17.88
C HIS A 39 44.96 5.35 16.48
N GLU A 40 45.75 4.38 16.02
CA GLU A 40 45.34 3.54 14.89
C GLU A 40 44.93 2.17 15.44
N ASP A 41 43.69 2.11 15.90
CA ASP A 41 42.99 0.85 16.06
C ASP A 41 42.77 0.30 14.65
N ALA A 42 43.51 -0.73 14.24
CA ALA A 42 43.51 -1.27 12.87
C ALA A 42 42.18 -1.92 12.45
N GLY A 43 41.14 -1.85 13.30
CA GLY A 43 39.76 -2.19 13.01
C GLY A 43 38.74 -1.19 13.57
N GLY A 44 39.20 -0.01 14.03
CA GLY A 44 38.33 1.04 14.54
C GLY A 44 37.84 1.94 13.41
N THR A 45 36.54 2.23 13.37
CA THR A 45 35.99 3.23 12.46
C THR A 45 36.60 4.60 12.81
N VAL A 46 37.52 5.08 11.97
CA VAL A 46 38.13 6.41 12.10
C VAL A 46 37.18 7.44 11.51
N TRP A 47 36.58 8.25 12.37
CA TRP A 47 35.67 9.33 11.95
C TRP A 47 36.47 10.60 11.60
N PRO A 48 36.12 11.30 10.51
CA PRO A 48 36.67 12.62 10.23
C PRO A 48 36.37 13.62 11.37
N MET A 49 37.25 14.60 11.58
CA MET A 49 37.09 15.63 12.63
C MET A 49 35.87 16.55 12.42
N ASN A 50 35.34 16.60 11.21
CA ASN A 50 34.11 17.30 10.84
C ASN A 50 33.54 16.65 9.57
N GLY A 51 32.22 16.63 9.43
CA GLY A 51 31.52 16.10 8.28
C GLY A 51 30.02 16.12 8.50
N SER A 52 29.27 15.98 7.41
CA SER A 52 27.82 15.75 7.43
C SER A 52 27.55 14.58 6.51
N GLU A 53 26.77 13.62 6.99
CA GLU A 53 26.36 12.46 6.20
C GLU A 53 24.84 12.50 6.09
N ASP A 54 24.34 12.44 4.86
CA ASP A 54 22.92 12.25 4.57
C ASP A 54 22.69 10.77 4.30
N THR A 55 21.85 10.12 5.11
CA THR A 55 21.51 8.71 4.92
C THR A 55 20.59 8.49 3.72
N GLY A 56 20.00 9.57 3.17
CA GLY A 56 18.89 9.50 2.24
C GLY A 56 17.68 8.79 2.84
N TRP A 57 16.76 8.38 1.97
CA TRP A 57 15.63 7.55 2.36
C TRP A 57 16.08 6.10 2.58
N VAL A 58 15.95 5.63 3.82
CA VAL A 58 16.13 4.22 4.17
C VAL A 58 14.75 3.61 4.34
N LYS A 59 14.43 2.59 3.52
CA LYS A 59 13.19 1.84 3.64
C LYS A 59 13.36 0.71 4.66
N LEU A 60 12.45 0.65 5.63
CA LEU A 60 12.36 -0.42 6.62
C LEU A 60 11.07 -1.20 6.37
N ASP A 61 11.21 -2.48 6.05
CA ASP A 61 10.07 -3.38 5.82
C ASP A 61 9.89 -4.28 7.04
N ALA A 62 8.87 -4.00 7.85
CA ALA A 62 8.44 -4.86 8.93
C ALA A 62 7.42 -5.86 8.38
N VAL A 63 7.87 -7.07 8.03
CA VAL A 63 7.00 -8.16 7.54
C VAL A 63 7.03 -9.33 8.50
N SER A 64 5.86 -9.79 8.92
CA SER A 64 5.71 -11.03 9.68
C SER A 64 5.55 -12.21 8.73
N SER A 65 6.35 -13.27 8.91
CA SER A 65 6.29 -14.45 8.04
C SER A 65 5.05 -15.33 8.26
N ASP A 66 4.42 -15.23 9.43
CA ASP A 66 3.29 -16.07 9.84
C ASP A 66 2.03 -15.25 10.19
N GLY A 67 2.14 -13.92 10.28
CA GLY A 67 1.04 -13.04 10.70
C GLY A 67 0.61 -13.22 12.16
N ILE A 68 1.33 -14.06 12.92
CA ILE A 68 1.05 -14.36 14.32
C ILE A 68 2.03 -13.59 15.20
N GLN A 69 3.30 -13.53 14.79
CA GLN A 69 4.30 -12.73 15.50
C GLN A 69 4.28 -11.27 15.03
N PRO A 70 4.50 -10.31 15.94
CA PRO A 70 4.68 -8.92 15.56
C PRO A 70 5.81 -8.76 14.54
N ALA A 71 5.53 -8.04 13.46
CA ALA A 71 6.56 -7.64 12.51
C ALA A 71 7.40 -6.52 13.14
N SER A 72 8.72 -6.61 13.01
CA SER A 72 9.64 -5.57 13.51
C SER A 72 10.75 -5.31 12.49
N ALA A 73 11.24 -4.09 12.49
CA ALA A 73 12.40 -3.67 11.73
C ALA A 73 13.21 -2.70 12.58
N ASP A 74 14.51 -2.97 12.70
CA ASP A 74 15.42 -2.14 13.49
C ASP A 74 16.27 -1.28 12.56
N TRP A 75 16.37 0.01 12.88
CA TRP A 75 17.34 0.90 12.25
C TRP A 75 18.45 1.24 13.23
N ASN A 76 19.64 0.70 12.96
CA ASN A 76 20.83 0.97 13.77
C ASN A 76 21.74 1.97 13.05
N LEU A 77 21.80 3.20 13.56
CA LEU A 77 22.70 4.23 13.06
C LEU A 77 23.93 4.33 13.96
N THR A 78 25.11 4.16 13.39
CA THR A 78 26.39 4.39 14.09
C THR A 78 26.94 5.74 13.66
N PHE A 79 27.15 6.63 14.63
CA PHE A 79 27.71 7.96 14.39
C PHE A 79 28.91 8.22 15.30
N ALA A 80 29.77 9.16 14.90
CA ALA A 80 30.93 9.57 15.67
C ALA A 80 30.52 10.10 17.06
N PRO A 81 31.33 9.90 18.11
CA PRO A 81 31.07 10.49 19.42
C PRO A 81 30.93 12.02 19.32
N GLY A 82 29.81 12.56 19.83
CA GLY A 82 29.51 14.00 19.77
C GLY A 82 28.84 14.46 18.47
N ALA A 83 28.56 13.56 17.53
CA ALA A 83 27.75 13.87 16.36
C ALA A 83 26.30 14.17 16.78
N THR A 84 25.69 15.15 16.12
CA THR A 84 24.29 15.53 16.31
C THR A 84 23.47 15.05 15.12
N LEU A 85 22.32 14.45 15.39
CA LEU A 85 21.34 14.14 14.36
C LEU A 85 20.46 15.39 14.12
N ASP A 86 20.44 15.87 12.89
CA ASP A 86 19.65 17.04 12.48
C ASP A 86 18.83 16.72 11.23
N ASN A 87 17.71 17.42 11.03
CA ASN A 87 16.81 17.29 9.88
C ASN A 87 16.33 15.86 9.58
N VAL A 88 15.77 15.18 10.59
CA VAL A 88 15.22 13.82 10.42
C VAL A 88 13.83 13.90 9.81
N SER A 89 13.66 13.27 8.64
CA SER A 89 12.35 13.03 8.02
C SER A 89 11.95 11.57 8.18
N PHE A 90 10.66 11.32 8.44
CA PHE A 90 10.11 9.98 8.60
C PHE A 90 8.74 9.87 7.92
N GLU A 91 8.49 8.75 7.25
CA GLU A 91 7.24 8.46 6.57
C GLU A 91 6.77 7.03 6.92
N ILE A 92 5.48 6.88 7.20
CA ILE A 92 4.81 5.57 7.30
C ILE A 92 4.00 5.36 6.02
N ARG A 93 4.43 4.40 5.20
CA ARG A 93 3.75 4.09 3.94
C ARG A 93 2.62 3.08 4.16
N VAL A 94 1.40 3.50 3.86
CA VAL A 94 0.20 2.67 3.92
C VAL A 94 -0.68 3.02 2.71
N SER A 95 -1.16 2.02 1.97
CA SER A 95 -2.00 2.25 0.79
C SER A 95 -3.24 1.38 0.69
N GLY A 96 -3.33 0.30 1.48
CA GLY A 96 -4.44 -0.66 1.40
C GLY A 96 -4.47 -1.54 0.16
N ALA A 97 -3.82 -1.12 -0.92
CA ALA A 97 -3.62 -1.92 -2.12
C ALA A 97 -2.55 -2.97 -1.91
N GLU A 98 -2.69 -4.12 -2.58
CA GLU A 98 -1.68 -5.21 -2.61
C GLU A 98 -1.25 -5.70 -1.21
N GLY A 99 -2.13 -5.56 -0.19
CA GLY A 99 -1.83 -5.97 1.18
C GLY A 99 -0.91 -5.00 1.94
N MET A 100 -0.67 -3.78 1.45
CA MET A 100 0.12 -2.75 2.12
C MET A 100 -0.70 -2.06 3.24
N VAL A 101 -0.86 -2.79 4.32
CA VAL A 101 -1.60 -2.43 5.54
C VAL A 101 -0.72 -2.65 6.77
N ILE A 102 -1.01 -1.94 7.86
CA ILE A 102 -0.27 -2.08 9.12
C ILE A 102 -1.29 -2.21 10.25
N ASP A 103 -1.17 -3.24 11.10
CA ASP A 103 -1.98 -3.35 12.33
C ASP A 103 -1.21 -2.76 13.51
N SER A 104 -1.83 -1.81 14.20
CA SER A 104 -1.44 -1.36 15.54
C SER A 104 0.07 -1.02 15.68
N PRO A 105 0.62 -0.08 14.88
CA PRO A 105 2.06 0.17 14.85
C PRO A 105 2.58 0.81 16.15
N LEU A 106 3.81 0.43 16.50
CA LEU A 106 4.56 0.94 17.64
C LEU A 106 6.01 1.23 17.25
N MET A 107 6.47 2.45 17.49
CA MET A 107 7.85 2.85 17.29
C MET A 107 8.50 3.24 18.61
N ILE A 108 9.61 2.60 18.94
CA ILE A 108 10.38 2.83 20.17
C ILE A 108 11.80 3.28 19.83
N THR A 109 12.38 4.13 20.68
CA THR A 109 13.79 4.52 20.54
C THR A 109 14.69 3.54 21.27
N GLY A 110 15.68 2.98 20.57
CA GLY A 110 16.66 2.07 21.17
C GLY A 110 17.44 2.75 22.29
N GLY A 111 17.43 2.14 23.49
CA GLY A 111 18.20 2.61 24.65
C GLY A 111 17.43 3.41 25.71
N SER A 112 16.18 3.80 25.45
CA SER A 112 15.31 4.47 26.43
C SER A 112 14.16 3.54 26.81
N VAL A 113 14.19 2.97 28.03
CA VAL A 113 13.07 2.16 28.52
C VAL A 113 11.87 3.08 28.78
N GLY A 114 10.80 2.95 28.01
CA GLY A 114 9.49 3.57 28.31
C GLY A 114 9.05 4.77 27.47
N SER A 115 9.79 5.17 26.43
CA SER A 115 9.37 6.28 25.54
C SER A 115 9.14 5.78 24.11
N ALA A 116 7.89 5.53 23.75
CA ALA A 116 7.49 5.30 22.37
C ALA A 116 7.50 6.64 21.60
N LEU A 117 8.19 6.68 20.47
CA LEU A 117 8.17 7.84 19.57
C LEU A 117 6.79 8.01 18.93
N LEU A 118 6.16 6.88 18.58
CA LEU A 118 4.80 6.79 18.10
C LEU A 118 4.15 5.53 18.69
N ASP A 119 3.02 5.70 19.36
CA ASP A 119 2.21 4.59 19.87
C ASP A 119 0.81 4.63 19.25
N LEU A 120 0.56 3.71 18.33
CA LEU A 120 -0.75 3.44 17.74
C LEU A 120 -1.20 2.00 18.03
N SER A 121 -0.63 1.35 19.05
CA SER A 121 -0.89 -0.06 19.40
C SER A 121 -2.35 -0.35 19.79
N SER A 122 -3.11 0.69 20.13
CA SER A 122 -4.53 0.64 20.50
C SER A 122 -5.47 1.13 19.39
N GLN A 123 -4.93 1.52 18.24
CA GLN A 123 -5.65 2.24 17.19
C GLN A 123 -6.08 1.34 16.03
N GLY A 124 -5.66 0.06 16.03
CA GLY A 124 -6.07 -0.93 15.02
C GLY A 124 -5.38 -0.75 13.67
N TRP A 125 -6.09 -1.11 12.59
CA TRP A 125 -5.54 -1.17 11.25
C TRP A 125 -5.36 0.22 10.59
N MET A 126 -4.22 0.42 9.96
CA MET A 126 -3.96 1.48 9.00
C MET A 126 -4.02 0.93 7.58
N GLY A 127 -4.79 1.59 6.72
CA GLY A 127 -4.86 1.27 5.29
C GLY A 127 -5.87 0.21 4.92
N GLN A 128 -6.65 -0.26 5.89
CA GLN A 128 -7.68 -1.27 5.66
C GLN A 128 -8.99 -0.79 6.29
N THR A 129 -10.09 -0.90 5.56
CA THR A 129 -11.42 -0.91 6.15
C THR A 129 -11.97 -2.33 6.06
N LEU A 130 -12.52 -2.84 7.15
CA LEU A 130 -13.04 -4.21 7.26
C LEU A 130 -14.57 -4.27 7.23
N ASP A 131 -15.24 -3.13 7.14
CA ASP A 131 -16.69 -3.08 7.26
C ASP A 131 -17.32 -2.07 6.28
N LEU A 132 -18.33 -2.54 5.55
CA LEU A 132 -19.25 -1.74 4.73
C LEU A 132 -20.69 -1.83 5.29
N ASP A 133 -20.91 -2.61 6.34
CA ASP A 133 -22.23 -2.95 6.87
C ASP A 133 -22.49 -2.20 8.19
N GLY A 134 -22.78 -0.90 8.07
CA GLY A 134 -23.29 -0.08 9.17
C GLY A 134 -22.28 0.44 10.18
N GLY A 135 -20.98 0.13 10.02
CA GLY A 135 -19.88 0.80 10.72
C GLY A 135 -19.55 2.18 10.15
N ASP A 136 -18.90 3.04 10.95
CA ASP A 136 -18.41 4.35 10.49
C ASP A 136 -17.42 4.14 9.32
N PRO A 137 -17.67 4.72 8.12
CA PRO A 137 -16.78 4.59 6.94
C PRO A 137 -15.39 5.19 7.15
N PHE A 138 -15.14 5.89 8.26
CA PHE A 138 -13.82 6.38 8.65
C PHE A 138 -13.03 5.39 9.53
N THR A 139 -13.60 4.24 9.90
CA THR A 139 -12.92 3.20 10.67
C THR A 139 -11.83 2.54 9.82
N GLY A 140 -10.55 2.64 10.22
CA GLY A 140 -9.40 2.04 9.50
C GLY A 140 -8.76 2.91 8.40
N ARG A 141 -9.41 4.04 8.06
CA ARG A 141 -8.67 5.28 7.76
C ARG A 141 -8.07 5.71 9.10
N THR A 142 -6.99 6.47 9.13
CA THR A 142 -6.43 6.95 10.41
C THR A 142 -7.49 7.76 11.18
N SER A 143 -8.30 7.08 12.00
CA SER A 143 -9.35 7.66 12.82
C SER A 143 -8.70 8.20 14.07
N THR A 144 -7.89 9.26 13.90
CA THR A 144 -7.46 10.08 15.03
C THR A 144 -8.58 11.00 15.52
N SER A 145 -9.82 10.76 15.07
CA SER A 145 -11.04 11.36 15.59
C SER A 145 -11.42 10.74 16.93
N GLY A 146 -10.57 10.98 17.94
CA GLY A 146 -10.89 10.73 19.35
C GLY A 146 -9.92 9.79 20.05
N LEU A 147 -9.01 10.40 20.83
CA LEU A 147 -8.22 9.81 21.94
C LEU A 147 -6.84 9.21 21.58
N SER A 148 -5.81 9.99 21.94
CA SER A 148 -4.48 9.60 22.42
C SER A 148 -3.48 8.89 21.50
N SER A 149 -3.36 9.26 20.23
CA SER A 149 -2.07 9.06 19.53
C SER A 149 -1.06 10.07 20.08
N SER A 150 -0.10 9.60 20.88
CA SER A 150 0.91 10.45 21.53
C SER A 150 2.26 10.32 20.83
N TRP A 151 2.92 11.45 20.61
CA TRP A 151 4.29 11.52 20.11
C TRP A 151 5.20 11.92 21.28
N THR A 152 6.11 11.03 21.68
CA THR A 152 7.08 11.34 22.73
C THR A 152 8.41 11.71 22.09
N LEU A 153 8.79 12.97 22.20
CA LEU A 153 10.04 13.48 21.64
C LEU A 153 11.13 13.53 22.72
N PRO A 154 12.40 13.24 22.38
CA PRO A 154 13.52 13.47 23.29
C PRO A 154 13.64 14.95 23.70
N GLY A 155 14.15 15.21 24.90
CA GLY A 155 14.41 16.57 25.36
C GLY A 155 15.40 17.30 24.45
N GLY A 156 15.03 18.51 24.00
CA GLY A 156 15.84 19.30 23.06
C GLY A 156 15.50 19.11 21.59
N ALA A 157 14.57 18.21 21.25
CA ALA A 157 14.04 18.10 19.89
C ALA A 157 13.02 19.21 19.59
N THR A 158 13.10 19.80 18.40
CA THR A 158 12.09 20.73 17.87
C THR A 158 11.46 20.10 16.64
N VAL A 159 10.13 19.94 16.63
CA VAL A 159 9.41 19.56 15.40
C VAL A 159 9.30 20.79 14.53
N THR A 160 9.93 20.74 13.36
CA THR A 160 9.81 21.79 12.34
C THR A 160 8.52 21.64 11.56
N ASP A 161 8.23 20.43 11.07
CA ASP A 161 7.04 20.09 10.31
C ASP A 161 6.54 18.68 10.66
N LEU A 162 5.22 18.49 10.70
CA LEU A 162 4.58 17.19 10.81
C LEU A 162 3.55 17.05 9.68
N VAL A 163 3.83 16.16 8.73
CA VAL A 163 2.97 15.88 7.58
C VAL A 163 2.47 14.44 7.68
N VAL A 164 1.17 14.26 7.88
CA VAL A 164 0.52 12.94 7.86
C VAL A 164 -0.24 12.80 6.55
N GLN A 165 0.19 11.89 5.68
CA GLN A 165 -0.44 11.60 4.40
C GLN A 165 -0.76 10.10 4.33
N ALA A 166 -2.04 9.76 4.43
CA ALA A 166 -2.52 8.42 4.12
C ALA A 166 -3.17 8.45 2.73
N LEU A 167 -2.58 7.74 1.77
CA LEU A 167 -3.21 7.45 0.48
C LEU A 167 -4.28 6.39 0.73
N ALA A 168 -5.52 6.82 0.94
CA ALA A 168 -6.64 5.90 0.87
C ALA A 168 -6.81 5.43 -0.59
N PRO A 169 -7.13 4.15 -0.84
CA PRO A 169 -7.70 3.74 -2.11
C PRO A 169 -8.83 4.69 -2.51
N ALA A 170 -9.00 4.95 -3.81
CA ALA A 170 -10.18 5.67 -4.27
C ALA A 170 -11.43 4.89 -3.81
N ASP A 171 -12.17 5.43 -2.85
CA ASP A 171 -13.44 4.84 -2.41
C ASP A 171 -14.34 4.76 -3.65
N PRO A 172 -14.76 3.56 -4.10
CA PRO A 172 -15.86 3.50 -5.05
C PRO A 172 -17.07 4.10 -4.35
N THR A 173 -17.69 5.10 -4.95
CA THR A 173 -18.94 5.70 -4.46
C THR A 173 -20.04 4.64 -4.50
N VAL A 174 -20.14 3.82 -3.46
CA VAL A 174 -21.24 2.88 -3.27
C VAL A 174 -22.29 3.57 -2.41
N SER A 175 -23.46 3.81 -2.99
CA SER A 175 -24.61 4.30 -2.24
C SER A 175 -25.14 3.18 -1.34
N LEU A 176 -24.94 3.29 -0.03
CA LEU A 176 -25.53 2.40 0.99
C LEU A 176 -26.98 2.77 1.32
N LYS A 177 -27.51 3.84 0.73
CA LYS A 177 -28.96 4.07 0.74
C LYS A 177 -29.59 3.09 -0.27
N PRO A 178 -30.59 2.27 0.13
CA PRO A 178 -31.35 1.48 -0.81
C PRO A 178 -31.87 2.40 -1.92
N MET A 179 -31.34 2.23 -3.13
CA MET A 179 -31.91 2.86 -4.29
C MET A 179 -33.21 2.12 -4.55
N ALA A 180 -34.32 2.86 -4.67
CA ALA A 180 -35.58 2.26 -5.07
C ALA A 180 -35.39 1.72 -6.49
N PHE A 181 -35.23 0.40 -6.58
CA PHE A 181 -35.09 -0.31 -7.82
C PHE A 181 -36.46 -0.92 -8.13
N GLU A 182 -37.19 -0.25 -9.01
CA GLU A 182 -38.54 -0.64 -9.38
C GLU A 182 -38.57 -0.93 -10.89
N PRO A 183 -38.35 -2.19 -11.30
CA PRO A 183 -38.44 -2.54 -12.70
C PRO A 183 -39.86 -2.34 -13.22
N SER A 184 -39.99 -1.59 -14.32
CA SER A 184 -41.28 -1.39 -14.97
C SER A 184 -41.71 -2.58 -15.82
N ALA A 185 -40.74 -3.26 -16.44
CA ALA A 185 -40.96 -4.41 -17.31
C ALA A 185 -39.79 -5.39 -17.29
N ARG A 186 -40.04 -6.62 -17.75
CA ARG A 186 -39.00 -7.65 -17.89
C ARG A 186 -39.29 -8.55 -19.07
N ALA A 187 -38.24 -9.05 -19.71
CA ALA A 187 -38.33 -10.12 -20.69
C ALA A 187 -37.18 -11.10 -20.50
N VAL A 188 -37.41 -12.39 -20.73
CA VAL A 188 -36.40 -13.44 -20.57
C VAL A 188 -36.18 -14.08 -21.93
N HIS A 189 -34.92 -14.16 -22.37
CA HIS A 189 -34.57 -14.91 -23.56
C HIS A 189 -34.80 -16.40 -23.30
N PRO A 190 -35.64 -17.10 -24.08
CA PRO A 190 -36.10 -18.44 -23.73
C PRO A 190 -35.02 -19.52 -23.89
N ASP A 191 -34.02 -19.31 -24.75
CA ASP A 191 -32.96 -20.31 -24.99
C ASP A 191 -31.76 -20.21 -24.04
N ASP A 192 -31.23 -19.01 -23.77
CA ASP A 192 -30.02 -18.81 -22.95
C ASP A 192 -30.30 -18.29 -21.53
N GLY A 193 -31.54 -17.87 -21.24
CA GLY A 193 -31.95 -17.38 -19.92
C GLY A 193 -31.50 -15.95 -19.61
N ARG A 194 -30.98 -15.20 -20.59
CA ARG A 194 -30.62 -13.79 -20.41
C ARG A 194 -31.85 -12.96 -20.02
N LEU A 195 -31.72 -12.18 -18.95
CA LEU A 195 -32.79 -11.35 -18.43
C LEU A 195 -32.61 -9.90 -18.92
N TRP A 196 -33.65 -9.40 -19.57
CA TRP A 196 -33.79 -7.99 -19.94
C TRP A 196 -34.74 -7.33 -18.95
N LEU A 197 -34.33 -6.21 -18.38
CA LEU A 197 -35.04 -5.55 -17.32
C LEU A 197 -35.13 -4.05 -17.58
N ALA A 198 -36.34 -3.53 -17.68
CA ALA A 198 -36.55 -2.09 -17.84
C ALA A 198 -36.56 -1.41 -16.47
N VAL A 199 -35.71 -0.41 -16.30
CA VAL A 199 -35.63 0.42 -15.10
C VAL A 199 -35.54 1.86 -15.57
N ASP A 200 -36.51 2.68 -15.19
CA ASP A 200 -36.70 4.05 -15.68
C ASP A 200 -36.74 4.13 -17.22
N ASP A 201 -35.72 4.73 -17.84
CA ASP A 201 -35.53 4.93 -19.28
C ASP A 201 -34.46 4.00 -19.88
N ARG A 202 -34.00 2.99 -19.14
CA ARG A 202 -32.91 2.10 -19.56
C ARG A 202 -33.30 0.64 -19.50
N VAL A 203 -32.58 -0.17 -20.28
CA VAL A 203 -32.70 -1.63 -20.24
C VAL A 203 -31.41 -2.23 -19.70
N LEU A 204 -31.50 -2.91 -18.57
CA LEU A 204 -30.41 -3.70 -18.02
C LEU A 204 -30.45 -5.11 -18.60
N VAL A 205 -29.29 -5.62 -18.96
CA VAL A 205 -29.10 -6.97 -19.48
C VAL A 205 -28.29 -7.76 -18.48
N ILE A 206 -28.87 -8.84 -17.96
CA ILE A 206 -28.25 -9.68 -16.95
C ILE A 206 -28.06 -11.07 -17.55
N ASP A 207 -26.82 -11.48 -17.68
CA ASP A 207 -26.45 -12.81 -18.14
C ASP A 207 -25.71 -13.56 -17.02
N ALA A 208 -26.44 -14.49 -16.39
CA ALA A 208 -25.92 -15.35 -15.33
C ALA A 208 -25.21 -16.61 -15.87
N ALA A 209 -25.32 -16.89 -17.17
CA ALA A 209 -24.61 -18.00 -17.81
C ALA A 209 -23.17 -17.61 -18.21
N MET A 210 -22.89 -16.31 -18.34
CA MET A 210 -21.54 -15.78 -18.53
C MET A 210 -20.66 -16.03 -17.30
N ASN A 211 -19.35 -16.23 -17.53
CA ASN A 211 -18.35 -16.41 -16.47
C ASN A 211 -17.18 -15.42 -16.68
N PRO A 212 -17.10 -14.33 -15.90
CA PRO A 212 -17.99 -13.98 -14.78
C PRO A 212 -19.40 -13.54 -15.24
N PRO A 213 -20.43 -13.63 -14.37
CA PRO A 213 -21.74 -13.05 -14.65
C PRO A 213 -21.61 -11.56 -14.95
N THR A 214 -22.28 -11.10 -15.99
CA THR A 214 -22.16 -9.71 -16.48
C THR A 214 -23.51 -9.02 -16.41
N ILE A 215 -23.47 -7.74 -16.02
CA ILE A 215 -24.59 -6.81 -16.15
C ILE A 215 -24.17 -5.76 -17.16
N ASP A 216 -24.97 -5.57 -18.19
CA ASP A 216 -24.80 -4.51 -19.18
C ASP A 216 -25.99 -3.55 -19.16
N ILE A 217 -25.80 -2.34 -19.67
CA ILE A 217 -26.82 -1.30 -19.75
C ILE A 217 -26.97 -0.90 -21.22
N VAL A 218 -28.16 -1.11 -21.76
CA VAL A 218 -28.53 -0.67 -23.10
C VAL A 218 -29.37 0.60 -22.99
N ASP A 219 -28.84 1.66 -23.61
CA ASP A 219 -29.54 2.93 -23.71
C ASP A 219 -30.50 2.92 -24.90
N VAL A 220 -31.76 3.31 -24.66
CA VAL A 220 -32.75 3.53 -25.72
C VAL A 220 -32.94 5.05 -25.86
N PRO A 221 -32.33 5.70 -26.86
CA PRO A 221 -32.35 7.13 -26.99
C PRO A 221 -33.78 7.64 -27.16
N ASP A 222 -34.03 8.79 -26.54
CA ASP A 222 -35.29 9.52 -26.58
C ASP A 222 -36.51 8.82 -25.94
N VAL A 223 -36.34 7.61 -25.38
CA VAL A 223 -37.42 6.95 -24.62
C VAL A 223 -37.68 7.71 -23.33
N VAL A 224 -38.95 8.01 -23.07
CA VAL A 224 -39.32 8.77 -21.86
C VAL A 224 -39.49 7.85 -20.65
N ALA A 225 -40.16 6.72 -20.85
CA ALA A 225 -40.37 5.69 -19.86
C ALA A 225 -40.73 4.39 -20.57
N ILE A 226 -40.14 3.28 -20.13
CA ILE A 226 -40.41 1.95 -20.69
C ILE A 226 -41.58 1.32 -19.94
N VAL A 227 -42.58 0.87 -20.70
CA VAL A 227 -43.82 0.25 -20.21
C VAL A 227 -43.74 -1.28 -20.30
N ASP A 228 -43.18 -1.81 -21.37
CA ASP A 228 -43.09 -3.26 -21.60
C ASP A 228 -41.85 -3.67 -22.40
N LEU A 229 -41.46 -4.94 -22.27
CA LEU A 229 -40.37 -5.57 -23.00
C LEU A 229 -40.81 -6.93 -23.53
N GLU A 230 -40.48 -7.26 -24.77
CA GLU A 230 -40.73 -8.58 -25.34
C GLU A 230 -39.53 -9.06 -26.16
N VAL A 231 -39.14 -10.33 -26.01
CA VAL A 231 -38.10 -10.94 -26.86
C VAL A 231 -38.74 -11.55 -28.10
N ASP A 232 -38.47 -10.96 -29.26
CA ASP A 232 -38.85 -11.48 -30.56
C ASP A 232 -37.69 -12.27 -31.19
N LEU A 233 -37.72 -13.59 -31.00
CA LEU A 233 -36.73 -14.49 -31.59
C LEU A 233 -36.84 -14.62 -33.11
N SER A 234 -38.00 -14.32 -33.70
CA SER A 234 -38.17 -14.44 -35.17
C SER A 234 -37.34 -13.39 -35.89
N HIS A 235 -37.22 -12.20 -35.30
CA HIS A 235 -36.45 -11.10 -35.83
C HIS A 235 -35.10 -10.89 -35.11
N ARG A 236 -34.80 -11.67 -34.06
CA ARG A 236 -33.62 -11.53 -33.17
C ARG A 236 -33.55 -10.17 -32.50
N GLN A 237 -34.70 -9.71 -32.00
CA GLN A 237 -34.83 -8.38 -31.40
C GLN A 237 -35.50 -8.45 -30.03
N VAL A 238 -35.21 -7.45 -29.21
CA VAL A 238 -36.02 -7.12 -28.03
C VAL A 238 -36.85 -5.89 -28.38
N LEU A 239 -38.17 -6.05 -28.36
CA LEU A 239 -39.12 -4.97 -28.54
C LEU A 239 -39.27 -4.22 -27.23
N VAL A 240 -39.08 -2.91 -27.29
CA VAL A 240 -39.22 -2.00 -26.15
C VAL A 240 -40.43 -1.11 -26.40
N LEU A 241 -41.44 -1.24 -25.56
CA LEU A 241 -42.61 -0.38 -25.60
C LEU A 241 -42.38 0.81 -24.66
N GLY A 242 -42.10 1.98 -25.23
CA GLY A 242 -42.06 3.24 -24.54
C GLY A 242 -43.44 3.92 -24.49
N THR A 243 -43.56 4.94 -23.65
CA THR A 243 -44.74 5.83 -23.66
C THR A 243 -44.81 6.75 -24.89
N ASP A 244 -43.69 6.90 -25.59
CA ASP A 244 -43.47 7.71 -26.78
C ASP A 244 -43.56 6.90 -28.09
N GLY A 245 -43.32 5.59 -28.02
CA GLY A 245 -43.36 4.73 -29.21
C GLY A 245 -42.81 3.33 -28.94
N MET A 246 -42.61 2.57 -30.01
CA MET A 246 -41.97 1.26 -29.95
C MET A 246 -40.56 1.36 -30.53
N HIS A 247 -39.61 0.71 -29.87
CA HIS A 247 -38.21 0.62 -30.28
C HIS A 247 -37.83 -0.85 -30.38
N ALA A 248 -36.78 -1.15 -31.14
CA ALA A 248 -36.22 -2.49 -31.20
C ALA A 248 -34.72 -2.42 -30.94
N ILE A 249 -34.25 -3.38 -30.16
CA ILE A 249 -32.85 -3.59 -29.83
C ILE A 249 -32.44 -4.94 -30.39
N ASP A 250 -31.27 -5.04 -31.00
CA ASP A 250 -30.68 -6.30 -31.41
C ASP A 250 -30.32 -7.15 -30.19
N VAL A 251 -30.77 -8.40 -30.18
CA VAL A 251 -30.66 -9.29 -29.02
C VAL A 251 -29.21 -9.67 -28.68
N ASP A 252 -28.30 -9.62 -29.66
CA ASP A 252 -26.91 -10.05 -29.48
C ASP A 252 -26.00 -8.87 -29.11
N THR A 253 -26.25 -7.71 -29.72
CA THR A 253 -25.34 -6.56 -29.66
C THR A 253 -25.85 -5.43 -28.78
N GLY A 254 -27.13 -5.42 -28.42
CA GLY A 254 -27.74 -4.29 -27.70
C GLY A 254 -27.88 -3.02 -28.56
N ALA A 255 -27.59 -3.09 -29.86
CA ALA A 255 -27.70 -1.93 -30.74
C ALA A 255 -29.16 -1.68 -31.14
N LEU A 256 -29.54 -0.43 -31.34
CA LEU A 256 -30.85 -0.09 -31.89
C LEU A 256 -30.99 -0.58 -33.32
N VAL A 257 -32.13 -1.17 -33.62
CA VAL A 257 -32.46 -1.66 -34.95
C VAL A 257 -33.83 -1.16 -35.39
N PRO A 258 -34.08 -1.06 -36.71
CA PRO A 258 -35.41 -0.74 -37.20
C PRO A 258 -36.43 -1.77 -36.74
N LEU A 259 -37.63 -1.29 -36.40
CA LEU A 259 -38.77 -2.16 -36.12
C LEU A 259 -39.02 -3.12 -37.30
N PRO A 260 -39.48 -4.36 -37.04
CA PRO A 260 -39.84 -5.28 -38.08
C PRO A 260 -40.87 -4.67 -39.02
N THR A 261 -40.60 -4.68 -40.32
CA THR A 261 -41.62 -4.25 -41.29
C THR A 261 -42.73 -5.28 -41.31
N ASN A 262 -43.97 -4.86 -41.10
CA ASN A 262 -45.12 -5.69 -41.39
C ASN A 262 -45.15 -5.98 -42.90
N GLN A 263 -44.59 -7.12 -43.32
CA GLN A 263 -44.97 -7.71 -44.59
C GLN A 263 -46.36 -8.28 -44.39
N SER A 264 -47.39 -7.49 -44.73
CA SER A 264 -48.71 -8.03 -44.97
C SER A 264 -48.56 -9.10 -46.05
N THR A 265 -48.63 -10.37 -45.67
CA THR A 265 -48.75 -11.49 -46.62
C THR A 265 -50.07 -11.45 -47.38
N VAL A 266 -50.99 -10.56 -47.00
CA VAL A 266 -52.10 -10.16 -47.85
C VAL A 266 -51.55 -9.15 -48.86
N GLY A 267 -51.11 -9.66 -50.00
CA GLY A 267 -50.75 -8.84 -51.15
C GLY A 267 -51.86 -7.84 -51.47
N SER A 268 -51.44 -6.64 -51.82
CA SER A 268 -52.27 -5.64 -52.48
C SER A 268 -53.16 -6.29 -53.55
N ASP A 269 -54.47 -6.09 -53.45
CA ASP A 269 -55.58 -6.53 -54.34
C ASP A 269 -56.39 -7.80 -54.01
N ALA A 270 -56.20 -8.48 -52.88
CA ALA A 270 -57.22 -9.42 -52.41
C ALA A 270 -58.29 -8.67 -51.57
N PRO A 271 -59.59 -8.67 -51.94
CA PRO A 271 -60.62 -8.07 -51.11
C PRO A 271 -60.67 -8.77 -49.74
N ILE A 272 -60.74 -7.99 -48.67
CA ILE A 272 -60.92 -8.47 -47.30
C ILE A 272 -62.15 -9.36 -47.28
N LEU A 273 -61.95 -10.67 -47.12
CA LEU A 273 -63.05 -11.62 -46.99
C LEU A 273 -63.70 -11.32 -45.63
N ARG A 274 -64.86 -10.65 -45.65
CA ARG A 274 -65.71 -10.56 -44.47
C ARG A 274 -65.99 -11.98 -43.99
N LEU A 275 -65.61 -12.26 -42.75
CA LEU A 275 -66.00 -13.47 -42.06
C LEU A 275 -67.53 -13.54 -42.08
N ALA A 276 -68.08 -14.46 -42.87
CA ALA A 276 -69.50 -14.75 -42.85
C ALA A 276 -69.80 -15.34 -41.46
N THR A 277 -70.59 -14.61 -40.70
CA THR A 277 -71.24 -15.14 -39.50
C THR A 277 -72.41 -15.99 -39.97
N ASP A 278 -72.29 -17.30 -39.81
CA ASP A 278 -73.44 -18.20 -39.71
C ASP A 278 -73.83 -18.35 -38.23
#